data_AF-A0A1H6LKW0-F1
#
_entry.id   AF-A0A1H6LKW0-F1
#
_cell.length_a   1.000
_cell.length_b   1.000
_cell.length_c   1.000
_cell.angle_alpha   90.00
_cell.angle_beta   90.00
_cell.angle_gamma   90.00
#
_symmetry.space_group_name_H-M   'P 1'
#
loop_
_entity.id
_entity.type
_entity.pdbx_description
1 polymer ?
#
loop_
_entity_poly.entity_id
_entity_poly.type
_entity_poly.pdbx_seq_one_letter_code
_entity_poly.pdbx_strand_id
1 'polypeptide(L)'
;MGSKKFTWAAALAQVMIFSVVAQAQQPTVKVQQSHSEPYEVAQGTFLTLTLERVDPDYVSAMLYENVYDDYENVAIPRGSRLFGRQINKVNDSHDVYFTQLQLSSTGQTLTLDPPLQATSPLGSAGITNFKSDAIAGTIWRRDQIMPH
;
A
#
# COMPACT_ATOMS: atom_id res chain seq x y z
N MET A 1 28.19 52.60 -57.70
CA MET A 1 27.76 51.18 -57.70
C MET A 1 29.00 50.32 -57.61
N GLY A 2 29.11 49.45 -56.59
CA GLY A 2 30.20 48.47 -56.53
C GLY A 2 30.80 48.29 -55.13
N SER A 3 30.33 47.24 -54.45
CA SER A 3 31.03 46.41 -53.44
C SER A 3 31.75 47.08 -52.26
N LYS A 4 31.08 47.09 -51.08
CA LYS A 4 31.76 47.14 -49.78
C LYS A 4 32.01 45.70 -49.30
N LYS A 5 33.28 45.37 -49.13
CA LYS A 5 33.79 44.21 -48.37
C LYS A 5 33.80 44.54 -46.88
N PHE A 6 33.90 43.48 -46.06
CA PHE A 6 34.41 43.37 -44.68
C PHE A 6 33.43 42.80 -43.64
N THR A 7 33.55 41.45 -43.51
CA THR A 7 33.73 40.67 -42.25
C THR A 7 32.72 40.90 -41.13
N TRP A 8 31.71 40.04 -40.89
CA TRP A 8 31.79 38.65 -40.37
C TRP A 8 32.91 38.43 -39.34
N ALA A 9 32.72 38.86 -38.09
CA ALA A 9 33.49 38.38 -36.92
C ALA A 9 32.85 38.79 -35.57
N ALA A 10 31.55 38.56 -35.37
CA ALA A 10 30.93 38.81 -34.06
C ALA A 10 29.80 37.81 -33.72
N ALA A 11 29.90 36.56 -34.18
CA ALA A 11 28.81 35.59 -34.03
C ALA A 11 29.19 34.25 -33.37
N LEU A 12 30.43 34.07 -32.88
CA LEU A 12 30.88 32.74 -32.42
C LEU A 12 31.69 32.75 -31.11
N ALA A 13 31.37 33.64 -30.17
CA ALA A 13 32.03 33.61 -28.86
C ALA A 13 31.09 34.06 -27.74
N GLN A 14 30.04 33.28 -27.43
CA GLN A 14 29.37 33.25 -26.11
C GLN A 14 28.17 32.29 -26.11
N VAL A 15 28.38 30.99 -26.34
CA VAL A 15 27.40 29.97 -25.93
C VAL A 15 28.13 28.79 -25.30
N MET A 16 28.86 29.10 -24.24
CA MET A 16 29.42 28.18 -23.24
C MET A 16 29.32 29.06 -21.98
N ILE A 17 28.69 28.74 -20.85
CA ILE A 17 28.42 27.47 -20.18
C ILE A 17 27.37 27.84 -19.13
N PHE A 18 26.15 27.32 -19.20
CA PHE A 18 25.28 27.23 -18.01
C PHE A 18 24.44 25.97 -18.14
N SER A 19 25.10 24.82 -18.13
CA SER A 19 24.48 23.59 -17.66
C SER A 19 24.25 23.76 -16.15
N VAL A 20 23.16 24.43 -15.79
CA VAL A 20 22.68 24.43 -14.41
C VAL A 20 22.30 22.98 -14.12
N VAL A 21 23.15 22.29 -13.38
CA VAL A 21 22.78 21.05 -12.72
C VAL A 21 21.78 21.46 -11.66
N ALA A 22 20.49 21.43 -11.99
CA ALA A 22 19.45 21.45 -10.98
C ALA A 22 19.57 20.16 -10.18
N GLN A 23 20.44 20.13 -9.16
CA GLN A 23 20.37 19.11 -8.13
C GLN A 23 18.99 19.27 -7.50
N ALA A 24 18.09 18.33 -7.78
CA ALA A 24 16.86 18.19 -7.02
C ALA A 24 17.27 18.05 -5.55
N GLN A 25 17.10 19.12 -4.78
CA GLN A 25 17.26 19.07 -3.33
C GLN A 25 16.24 18.05 -2.84
N GLN A 26 16.71 16.91 -2.33
CA GLN A 26 15.83 15.97 -1.67
C GLN A 26 15.15 16.72 -0.52
N PRO A 27 13.81 16.66 -0.41
CA PRO A 27 13.10 17.41 0.61
C PRO A 27 13.61 17.01 1.99
N THR A 28 13.85 18.01 2.85
CA THR A 28 14.23 17.78 4.25
C THR A 28 13.17 16.91 4.91
N VAL A 29 13.52 15.69 5.27
CA VAL A 29 12.64 14.80 6.04
C VAL A 29 12.61 15.31 7.47
N LYS A 30 11.49 15.93 7.87
CA LYS A 30 11.22 16.21 9.27
C LYS A 30 10.71 14.92 9.91
N VAL A 31 11.37 14.47 10.97
CA VAL A 31 10.83 13.39 11.80
C VAL A 31 9.66 13.99 12.58
N GLN A 32 8.44 13.66 12.16
CA GLN A 32 7.25 13.94 12.95
C GLN A 32 7.10 12.80 13.96
N GLN A 33 7.02 13.14 15.25
CA GLN A 33 6.71 12.14 16.27
C GLN A 33 5.30 11.62 15.99
N SER A 34 5.20 10.36 15.60
CA SER A 34 3.90 9.68 15.51
C SER A 34 3.37 9.50 16.92
N HIS A 35 2.14 9.90 17.17
CA HIS A 35 1.43 9.62 18.41
C HIS A 35 0.36 8.60 18.08
N SER A 36 0.50 7.38 18.60
CA SER A 36 -0.52 6.34 18.41
C SER A 36 -1.67 6.54 19.39
N GLU A 37 -2.90 6.29 18.93
CA GLU A 37 -4.10 6.33 19.77
C GLU A 37 -4.53 4.90 20.20
N PRO A 38 -5.21 4.73 21.37
CA PRO A 38 -5.73 3.42 21.75
C PRO A 38 -6.70 2.84 20.71
N TYR A 39 -6.62 1.52 20.50
CA TYR A 39 -7.31 0.75 19.47
C TYR A 39 -6.95 1.11 18.02
N GLU A 40 -5.83 1.80 17.81
CA GLU A 40 -5.32 2.11 16.48
C GLU A 40 -4.60 0.91 15.85
N VAL A 41 -4.91 0.63 14.59
CA VAL A 41 -4.11 -0.23 13.74
C VAL A 41 -3.22 0.65 12.89
N ALA A 42 -1.92 0.61 13.17
CA ALA A 42 -0.93 1.39 12.45
C ALA A 42 -0.81 0.94 10.98
N GLN A 43 -0.46 1.89 10.12
CA GLN A 43 -0.05 1.63 8.75
C GLN A 43 1.16 0.70 8.73
N GLY A 44 1.12 -0.31 7.84
CA GLY A 44 2.19 -1.29 7.71
C GLY A 44 1.99 -2.54 8.56
N THR A 45 0.99 -2.58 9.44
CA THR A 45 0.64 -3.78 10.21
C THR A 45 0.29 -4.94 9.27
N PHE A 46 1.02 -6.05 9.40
CA PHE A 46 0.76 -7.26 8.65
C PHE A 46 -0.35 -8.07 9.32
N LEU A 47 -1.32 -8.51 8.53
CA LEU A 47 -2.43 -9.33 8.98
C LEU A 47 -2.29 -10.74 8.42
N THR A 48 -2.11 -11.74 9.29
CA THR A 48 -2.11 -13.15 8.89
C THR A 48 -3.53 -13.64 8.66
N LEU A 49 -3.79 -14.19 7.48
CA LEU A 49 -5.12 -14.59 7.04
C LEU A 49 -5.19 -16.08 6.70
N THR A 50 -6.33 -16.69 6.94
CA THR A 50 -6.71 -18.01 6.40
C THR A 50 -7.84 -17.80 5.39
N LEU A 51 -7.66 -18.23 4.15
CA LEU A 51 -8.69 -18.12 3.13
C LEU A 51 -9.86 -19.07 3.45
N GLU A 52 -11.06 -18.54 3.64
CA GLU A 52 -12.27 -19.34 3.90
C GLU A 52 -12.94 -19.70 2.57
N ARG A 53 -13.26 -18.67 1.76
CA ARG A 53 -13.88 -18.83 0.44
C ARG A 53 -13.00 -18.26 -0.64
N VAL A 54 -12.79 -19.04 -1.69
CA VAL A 54 -11.93 -18.71 -2.81
C VAL A 54 -12.72 -18.85 -4.10
N ASP A 55 -13.35 -17.74 -4.49
CA ASP A 55 -14.05 -17.55 -5.76
C ASP A 55 -13.53 -16.22 -6.35
N PRO A 56 -13.17 -16.15 -7.65
CA PRO A 56 -12.69 -14.90 -8.26
C PRO A 56 -13.59 -13.69 -8.01
N ASP A 57 -14.92 -13.90 -8.00
CA ASP A 57 -15.89 -12.82 -7.79
C ASP A 57 -16.15 -12.53 -6.30
N TYR A 58 -15.77 -13.45 -5.42
CA TYR A 58 -15.96 -13.32 -3.98
C TYR A 58 -14.93 -14.12 -3.18
N VAL A 59 -14.01 -13.40 -2.54
CA VAL A 59 -13.00 -13.96 -1.65
C VAL A 59 -13.32 -13.56 -0.21
N SER A 60 -13.33 -14.53 0.70
CA SER A 60 -13.37 -14.26 2.14
C SER A 60 -12.18 -14.88 2.84
N ALA A 61 -11.62 -14.15 3.81
CA ALA A 61 -10.48 -14.59 4.59
C ALA A 61 -10.67 -14.23 6.06
N MET A 62 -10.33 -15.15 6.95
CA MET A 62 -10.41 -14.96 8.39
C MET A 62 -9.06 -14.56 8.95
N LEU A 63 -9.04 -13.60 9.86
CA LEU A 63 -7.87 -13.20 10.61
C LEU A 63 -7.46 -14.33 11.58
N TYR A 64 -6.22 -14.80 11.45
CA TYR A 64 -5.71 -15.97 12.17
C TYR A 64 -5.36 -15.66 13.63
N GLU A 65 -4.89 -14.45 13.91
CA GLU A 65 -4.42 -13.99 15.22
C GLU A 65 -5.02 -12.65 15.61
N ASN A 66 -4.95 -12.29 16.90
CA ASN A 66 -5.33 -10.95 17.33
C ASN A 66 -4.31 -9.94 16.80
N VAL A 67 -4.79 -8.76 16.42
CA VAL A 67 -3.95 -7.61 16.11
C VAL A 67 -3.99 -6.68 17.32
N TYR A 68 -2.80 -6.37 17.83
CA TYR A 68 -2.62 -5.51 18.99
C TYR A 68 -2.17 -4.11 18.55
N ASP A 69 -2.60 -3.11 19.30
CA ASP A 69 -2.04 -1.75 19.21
C ASP A 69 -0.79 -1.60 20.11
N ASP A 70 -0.20 -0.40 20.14
CA ASP A 70 0.95 -0.07 20.98
C ASP A 70 0.63 -0.06 22.49
N TYR A 71 -0.65 -0.20 22.87
CA TYR A 71 -1.16 -0.17 24.24
C TYR A 71 -1.61 -1.56 24.73
N GLU A 72 -1.29 -2.62 23.98
CA GLU A 72 -1.70 -4.01 24.24
C GLU A 72 -3.22 -4.28 24.19
N ASN A 73 -4.00 -3.35 23.64
CA ASN A 73 -5.41 -3.59 23.34
C ASN A 73 -5.54 -4.47 22.09
N VAL A 74 -6.57 -5.31 22.05
CA VAL A 74 -6.92 -6.07 20.84
C VAL A 74 -7.69 -5.14 19.90
N ALA A 75 -6.98 -4.51 18.96
CA ALA A 75 -7.56 -3.61 17.97
C ALA A 75 -8.41 -4.37 16.93
N ILE A 76 -7.92 -5.52 16.44
CA ILE A 76 -8.71 -6.43 15.60
C ILE A 76 -8.68 -7.83 16.21
N PRO A 77 -9.81 -8.35 16.70
CA PRO A 77 -9.86 -9.69 17.27
C PRO A 77 -9.73 -10.77 16.20
N ARG A 78 -9.08 -11.88 16.57
CA ARG A 78 -9.07 -13.14 15.82
C ARG A 78 -10.48 -13.53 15.42
N GLY A 79 -10.61 -14.11 14.23
CA GLY A 79 -11.92 -14.50 13.70
C GLY A 79 -12.67 -13.39 12.98
N SER A 80 -12.15 -12.15 13.00
CA SER A 80 -12.62 -11.09 12.11
C SER A 80 -12.41 -11.50 10.65
N ARG A 81 -13.28 -11.04 9.74
CA ARG A 81 -13.30 -11.49 8.35
C ARG A 81 -13.08 -10.35 7.37
N LEU A 82 -12.21 -10.57 6.41
CA LEU A 82 -12.04 -9.71 5.25
C LEU A 82 -12.84 -10.24 4.07
N PHE A 83 -13.48 -9.35 3.34
CA PHE A 83 -14.24 -9.66 2.12
C PHE A 83 -13.75 -8.83 0.94
N GLY A 84 -13.64 -9.48 -0.21
CA GLY A 84 -13.07 -8.89 -1.40
C GLY A 84 -13.33 -9.70 -2.65
N ARG A 85 -12.56 -9.40 -3.69
CA ARG A 85 -12.58 -10.15 -4.96
C ARG A 85 -11.21 -10.12 -5.63
N GLN A 86 -11.01 -11.03 -6.55
CA GLN A 86 -9.88 -11.00 -7.46
C GLN A 86 -10.10 -9.88 -8.51
N ILE A 87 -9.07 -9.09 -8.75
CA ILE A 87 -9.07 -8.03 -9.78
C ILE A 87 -8.26 -8.48 -11.00
N ASN A 88 -7.21 -9.26 -10.79
CA ASN A 88 -6.36 -9.77 -11.87
C ASN A 88 -5.72 -11.11 -11.50
N LYS A 89 -5.18 -11.80 -12.50
CA LYS A 89 -4.28 -12.94 -12.34
C LYS A 89 -3.08 -12.77 -13.27
N VAL A 90 -1.88 -12.73 -12.72
CA VAL A 90 -0.62 -12.66 -13.48
C VAL A 90 0.20 -13.90 -13.16
N ASN A 91 0.40 -14.75 -14.16
CA ASN A 91 0.95 -16.10 -13.98
C ASN A 91 0.14 -16.87 -12.92
N ASP A 92 0.80 -17.36 -11.87
CA ASP A 92 0.16 -18.06 -10.74
C ASP A 92 -0.18 -17.13 -9.57
N SER A 93 0.04 -15.81 -9.70
CA SER A 93 -0.30 -14.85 -8.66
C SER A 93 -1.69 -14.26 -8.88
N HIS A 94 -2.54 -14.38 -7.86
CA HIS A 94 -3.89 -13.85 -7.83
C HIS A 94 -3.91 -12.50 -7.10
N ASP A 95 -4.25 -11.43 -7.80
CA ASP A 95 -4.39 -10.09 -7.22
C ASP A 95 -5.78 -9.95 -6.62
N VAL A 96 -5.86 -10.13 -5.30
CA VAL A 96 -7.11 -9.98 -4.54
C VAL A 96 -7.07 -8.68 -3.75
N TYR A 97 -8.20 -7.95 -3.74
CA TYR A 97 -8.38 -6.76 -2.93
C TYR A 97 -9.57 -6.93 -2.01
N PHE A 98 -9.34 -6.75 -0.71
CA PHE A 98 -10.36 -6.73 0.32
C PHE A 98 -10.89 -5.32 0.50
N THR A 99 -12.21 -5.17 0.41
CA THR A 99 -12.90 -3.88 0.50
C THR A 99 -13.71 -3.76 1.79
N GLN A 100 -13.84 -4.84 2.57
CA GLN A 100 -14.59 -4.84 3.82
C GLN A 100 -13.88 -5.67 4.88
N LEU A 101 -14.02 -5.24 6.14
CA LEU A 101 -13.62 -5.95 7.35
C LEU A 101 -14.83 -6.08 8.28
N GLN A 102 -15.26 -7.30 8.58
CA GLN A 102 -16.21 -7.57 9.65
C GLN A 102 -15.46 -7.93 10.94
N LEU A 103 -15.68 -7.16 11.99
CA LEU A 103 -15.09 -7.40 13.31
C LEU A 103 -15.84 -8.51 14.04
N SER A 104 -15.11 -9.46 14.62
CA SER A 104 -15.73 -10.54 15.40
C SER A 104 -16.22 -10.09 16.78
N SER A 105 -15.68 -9.01 17.35
CA SER A 105 -16.10 -8.44 18.65
C SER A 105 -17.49 -7.80 18.58
N THR A 106 -17.73 -6.98 17.56
CA THR A 106 -18.93 -6.15 17.46
C THR A 106 -19.91 -6.61 16.38
N GLY A 107 -19.47 -7.47 15.45
CA GLY A 107 -20.21 -7.83 14.24
C GLY A 107 -20.28 -6.71 13.19
N GLN A 108 -19.72 -5.52 13.50
CA GLN A 108 -19.72 -4.38 12.59
C GLN A 108 -18.87 -4.66 11.36
N THR A 109 -19.37 -4.24 10.19
CA THR A 109 -18.62 -4.28 8.94
C THR A 109 -18.12 -2.89 8.57
N LEU A 110 -16.81 -2.75 8.46
CA LEU A 110 -16.11 -1.55 8.06
C LEU A 110 -15.79 -1.62 6.57
N THR A 111 -16.02 -0.52 5.86
CA THR A 111 -15.52 -0.35 4.50
C THR A 111 -14.03 0.02 4.56
N LEU A 112 -13.22 -0.67 3.77
CA LEU A 112 -11.79 -0.44 3.65
C LEU A 112 -11.54 0.51 2.47
N ASP A 113 -11.12 1.73 2.80
CA ASP A 113 -10.70 2.74 1.83
C ASP A 113 -9.38 3.36 2.31
N PRO A 114 -8.23 3.05 1.67
CA PRO A 114 -8.12 2.23 0.46
C PRO A 114 -8.37 0.73 0.74
N PRO A 115 -8.78 -0.05 -0.28
CA PRO A 115 -8.84 -1.51 -0.18
C PRO A 115 -7.48 -2.12 0.18
N LEU A 116 -7.50 -3.26 0.87
CA LEU A 116 -6.29 -3.97 1.27
C LEU A 116 -5.94 -5.03 0.22
N GLN A 117 -4.73 -4.95 -0.36
CA GLN A 117 -4.25 -5.95 -1.31
C GLN A 117 -3.81 -7.20 -0.55
N ALA A 118 -4.26 -8.38 -0.99
CA ALA A 118 -3.78 -9.64 -0.46
C ALA A 118 -2.31 -9.88 -0.84
N THR A 119 -1.61 -10.57 0.05
CA THR A 119 -0.20 -10.92 -0.09
C THR A 119 0.02 -12.41 0.17
N SER A 120 1.20 -12.89 -0.20
CA SER A 120 1.72 -14.17 0.28
C SER A 120 1.89 -14.11 1.80
N PRO A 121 2.03 -15.27 2.48
CA PRO A 121 2.34 -15.31 3.91
C PRO A 121 3.61 -14.53 4.31
N LEU A 122 4.49 -14.23 3.35
CA LEU A 122 5.74 -13.51 3.57
C LEU A 122 5.66 -12.05 3.05
N GLY A 123 4.48 -11.56 2.69
CA GLY A 123 4.26 -10.16 2.31
C GLY A 123 4.51 -9.82 0.84
N SER A 124 4.80 -10.80 -0.03
CA SER A 124 4.87 -10.54 -1.48
C SER A 124 3.48 -10.26 -2.04
N ALA A 125 3.35 -9.36 -3.01
CA ALA A 125 2.05 -9.00 -3.58
C ALA A 125 1.37 -10.19 -4.28
N GLY A 126 0.06 -10.36 -4.01
CA GLY A 126 -0.78 -11.40 -4.58
C GLY A 126 -0.69 -12.75 -3.86
N ILE A 127 -1.63 -13.63 -4.19
CA ILE A 127 -1.77 -14.96 -3.58
C ILE A 127 -1.37 -16.01 -4.62
N THR A 128 -0.36 -16.84 -4.30
CA THR A 128 0.06 -17.95 -5.18
C THR A 128 -0.65 -19.27 -4.88
N ASN A 129 -1.06 -19.47 -3.63
CA ASN A 129 -1.83 -20.64 -3.19
C ASN A 129 -3.31 -20.28 -3.03
N PHE A 130 -4.01 -20.05 -4.14
CA PHE A 130 -5.39 -19.57 -4.15
C PHE A 130 -6.39 -20.73 -4.00
N LYS A 131 -6.56 -21.20 -2.75
CA LYS A 131 -7.52 -22.25 -2.36
C LYS A 131 -7.99 -22.06 -0.92
N SER A 132 -9.12 -22.65 -0.54
CA SER A 132 -9.59 -22.65 0.85
C SER A 132 -8.54 -23.26 1.79
N ASP A 133 -8.53 -22.75 3.03
CA ASP A 133 -7.60 -23.07 4.12
C ASP A 133 -6.13 -22.70 3.85
N ALA A 134 -5.82 -22.04 2.72
CA ALA A 134 -4.49 -21.51 2.49
C ALA A 134 -4.22 -20.30 3.38
N ILE A 135 -2.97 -20.19 3.84
CA ILE A 135 -2.49 -18.99 4.53
C ILE A 135 -2.15 -17.91 3.50
N ALA A 136 -2.58 -16.70 3.77
CA ALA A 136 -2.28 -15.49 3.03
C ALA A 136 -1.98 -14.36 4.01
N GLY A 137 -1.66 -13.19 3.48
CA GLY A 137 -1.52 -11.97 4.26
C GLY A 137 -2.27 -10.80 3.67
N THR A 138 -2.28 -9.70 4.40
CA THR A 138 -2.44 -8.36 3.84
C THR A 138 -1.72 -7.35 4.72
N ILE A 139 -1.54 -6.12 4.24
CA ILE A 139 -0.84 -5.06 4.96
C ILE A 139 -1.80 -3.89 5.13
N TRP A 140 -1.99 -3.46 6.37
CA TRP A 140 -2.81 -2.31 6.71
C TRP A 140 -2.27 -1.03 6.07
N ARG A 141 -3.14 -0.22 5.47
CA ARG A 141 -2.71 0.83 4.51
C ARG A 141 -2.65 2.23 5.10
N ARG A 142 -3.35 2.50 6.18
CA ARG A 142 -3.38 3.80 6.87
C ARG A 142 -3.74 3.61 8.32
N ASP A 143 -3.28 4.50 9.18
CA ASP A 143 -3.66 4.49 10.58
C ASP A 143 -5.18 4.59 10.71
N GLN A 144 -5.76 3.73 11.55
CA GLN A 144 -7.20 3.69 11.76
C GLN A 144 -7.52 3.18 13.16
N ILE A 145 -8.32 3.95 13.90
CA ILE A 145 -8.89 3.54 15.19
C ILE A 145 -10.04 2.58 14.94
N MET A 146 -9.99 1.43 15.61
CA MET A 146 -11.01 0.39 15.50
C MET A 146 -12.16 0.65 16.49
N PRO A 147 -13.41 0.41 16.06
CA PRO A 147 -14.53 0.33 17.00
C PRO A 147 -14.36 -0.89 17.90
N HIS A 148 -14.60 -0.68 19.18
CA HIS A 148 -14.35 -1.62 20.27
C HIS A 148 -15.59 -1.79 21.16
#